data_AF-A0A5P2H2A5-F1
#
_entry.id   AF-A0A5P2H2A5-F1
#
_cell.length_a   1.000
_cell.length_b   1.000
_cell.length_c   1.000
_cell.angle_alpha   90.00
_cell.angle_beta   90.00
_cell.angle_gamma   90.00
#
_symmetry.space_group_name_H-M   'P 1'
#
loop_
_entity.id
_entity.type
_entity.pdbx_description
1 polymer ?
#
loop_
_entity_poly.entity_id
_entity_poly.type
_entity_poly.pdbx_seq_one_letter_code
_entity_poly.pdbx_strand_id
1 'polypeptide(L)'
;MSGDKELRELRVGIAGLGAVGTKLVEQLDQGIHGLRLTAVAARDKHRAAEKLRGVKGHIAIVDIAELAEHADIVIECAPAELVGAIAEPVLRAGKTVIVLSCGALLDRMDLVDLARAHGGQIIVPTGALLGLDAVTAAAEGTIHSVRMITRKPVRGLVGAPYLVNNNIDIDDVTEPIKIFSGTAREAAKGFPANLNVVVALALAGIGPDRTQLEIWADPALTRNTHEIEVDSDAASFSLRIQNIPTENPKTGRITAQSVLAVLRKLRSPLRVGT
;
A
#
# COMPACT_ATOMS: atom_id res chain seq x y z
N MET A 1 24.43 -31.58 -13.51
CA MET A 1 23.50 -30.81 -14.35
C MET A 1 22.08 -31.11 -13.88
N SER A 2 21.63 -30.39 -12.85
CA SER A 2 20.23 -30.42 -12.43
C SER A 2 19.46 -29.58 -13.44
N GLY A 3 18.50 -30.16 -14.14
CA GLY A 3 17.61 -29.41 -15.02
C GLY A 3 16.84 -28.40 -14.18
N ASP A 4 17.16 -27.13 -14.33
CA ASP A 4 16.26 -26.05 -13.94
C ASP A 4 14.96 -26.32 -14.70
N LYS A 5 13.92 -26.78 -13.98
CA LYS A 5 12.55 -26.67 -14.48
C LYS A 5 12.34 -25.17 -14.65
N GLU A 6 12.40 -24.70 -15.89
CA GLU A 6 12.20 -23.30 -16.25
C GLU A 6 10.85 -22.86 -15.65
N LEU A 7 10.92 -22.13 -14.54
CA LEU A 7 9.73 -21.68 -13.84
C LEU A 7 8.99 -20.75 -14.78
N ARG A 8 7.74 -21.07 -15.09
CA ARG A 8 6.88 -20.20 -15.90
C ARG A 8 6.91 -18.79 -15.34
N GLU A 9 7.34 -17.86 -16.19
CA GLU A 9 7.35 -16.43 -15.91
C GLU A 9 5.93 -15.94 -15.61
N LEU A 10 5.77 -15.18 -14.52
CA LEU A 10 4.48 -14.60 -14.16
C LEU A 10 4.29 -13.27 -14.87
N ARG A 11 3.11 -13.10 -15.45
CA ARG A 11 2.71 -11.87 -16.12
C ARG A 11 2.25 -10.86 -15.08
N VAL A 12 2.76 -9.65 -15.16
CA VAL A 12 2.44 -8.55 -14.25
C VAL A 12 1.66 -7.49 -15.00
N GLY A 13 0.55 -7.05 -14.41
CA GLY A 13 -0.26 -5.92 -14.87
C GLY A 13 -0.20 -4.78 -13.87
N ILE A 14 -0.26 -3.53 -14.33
CA ILE A 14 -0.29 -2.34 -13.46
C ILE A 14 -1.52 -1.50 -13.76
N ALA A 15 -2.38 -1.29 -12.76
CA ALA A 15 -3.50 -0.37 -12.84
C ALA A 15 -3.08 1.02 -12.36
N GLY A 16 -2.86 1.95 -13.28
CA GLY A 16 -2.50 3.34 -12.98
C GLY A 16 -1.02 3.66 -13.22
N LEU A 17 -0.76 4.74 -13.95
CA LEU A 17 0.58 5.23 -14.29
C LEU A 17 0.89 6.55 -13.57
N GLY A 18 0.58 6.61 -12.27
CA GLY A 18 1.03 7.70 -11.39
C GLY A 18 2.50 7.57 -11.02
N ALA A 19 2.97 8.31 -10.01
CA ALA A 19 4.37 8.28 -9.57
C ALA A 19 4.86 6.86 -9.22
N VAL A 20 4.04 6.08 -8.50
CA VAL A 20 4.37 4.68 -8.16
C VAL A 20 4.32 3.79 -9.38
N GLY A 21 3.22 3.81 -10.15
CA GLY A 21 3.03 2.97 -11.32
C GLY A 21 4.13 3.14 -12.37
N THR A 22 4.48 4.39 -12.72
CA THR A 22 5.61 4.66 -13.64
C THR A 22 6.91 4.06 -13.11
N LYS A 23 7.18 4.20 -11.80
CA LYS A 23 8.41 3.66 -11.22
C LYS A 23 8.46 2.14 -11.28
N LEU A 24 7.34 1.47 -11.10
CA LEU A 24 7.23 0.02 -11.21
C LEU A 24 7.42 -0.46 -12.66
N VAL A 25 6.88 0.27 -13.64
CA VAL A 25 7.13 0.01 -15.07
C VAL A 25 8.63 0.03 -15.37
N GLU A 26 9.33 1.11 -14.98
CA GLU A 26 10.78 1.24 -15.19
C GLU A 26 11.57 0.07 -14.60
N GLN A 27 11.18 -0.41 -13.41
CA GLN A 27 11.90 -1.47 -12.70
C GLN A 27 11.58 -2.86 -13.26
N LEU A 28 10.35 -3.10 -13.69
CA LEU A 28 9.99 -4.34 -14.37
C LEU A 28 10.63 -4.43 -15.76
N ASP A 29 10.79 -3.30 -16.46
CA ASP A 29 11.49 -3.23 -17.75
C ASP A 29 13.00 -3.51 -17.63
N GLN A 30 13.61 -3.08 -16.53
CA GLN A 30 14.98 -3.45 -16.18
C GLN A 30 15.14 -4.94 -15.87
N GLY A 31 14.04 -5.65 -15.61
CA GLY A 31 13.99 -7.08 -15.36
C GLY A 31 13.86 -7.40 -13.87
N ILE A 32 12.90 -8.25 -13.53
CA ILE A 32 12.80 -8.93 -12.25
C ILE A 32 12.67 -10.42 -12.55
N HIS A 33 13.54 -11.25 -11.96
CA HIS A 33 13.60 -12.67 -12.26
C HIS A 33 12.25 -13.37 -12.13
N GLY A 34 11.81 -14.04 -13.21
CA GLY A 34 10.56 -14.79 -13.26
C GLY A 34 9.29 -13.94 -13.33
N LEU A 35 9.41 -12.63 -13.59
CA LEU A 35 8.29 -11.71 -13.77
C LEU A 35 8.45 -10.89 -15.05
N ARG A 36 7.33 -10.65 -15.75
CA ARG A 36 7.30 -9.79 -16.95
C ARG A 36 6.09 -8.89 -16.95
N LEU A 37 6.31 -7.60 -17.20
CA LEU A 37 5.23 -6.63 -17.43
C LEU A 37 4.56 -6.93 -18.78
N THR A 38 3.25 -7.16 -18.76
CA THR A 38 2.47 -7.51 -19.96
C THR A 38 1.35 -6.52 -20.27
N ALA A 39 0.85 -5.82 -19.26
CA ALA A 39 -0.23 -4.86 -19.46
C ALA A 39 -0.19 -3.70 -18.46
N VAL A 40 -0.73 -2.56 -18.89
CA VAL A 40 -1.06 -1.44 -18.02
C VAL A 40 -2.49 -1.00 -18.28
N ALA A 41 -3.18 -0.54 -17.25
CA ALA A 41 -4.43 0.17 -17.40
C ALA A 41 -4.26 1.63 -16.99
N ALA A 42 -4.79 2.54 -17.79
CA ALA A 42 -4.76 3.96 -17.53
C ALA A 42 -5.98 4.63 -18.17
N ARG A 43 -6.53 5.65 -17.49
CA ARG A 43 -7.66 6.44 -18.01
C ARG A 43 -7.36 7.11 -19.36
N ASP A 44 -6.14 7.60 -19.52
CA ASP A 44 -5.66 8.22 -20.76
C ASP A 44 -4.70 7.26 -21.47
N LYS A 45 -5.22 6.52 -22.45
CA LYS A 45 -4.45 5.51 -23.20
C LYS A 45 -3.36 6.16 -24.06
N HIS A 46 -3.56 7.38 -24.56
CA HIS A 46 -2.55 8.10 -25.35
C HIS A 46 -1.36 8.49 -24.48
N ARG A 47 -1.61 9.10 -23.31
CA ARG A 47 -0.56 9.45 -22.36
C ARG A 47 0.14 8.22 -21.78
N ALA A 48 -0.58 7.11 -21.62
CA ALA A 48 0.01 5.83 -21.26
C ALA A 48 0.99 5.34 -22.34
N ALA A 49 0.60 5.39 -23.61
CA ALA A 49 1.47 5.03 -24.72
C ALA A 49 2.73 5.89 -24.77
N GLU A 50 2.62 7.21 -24.56
CA GLU A 50 3.78 8.12 -24.43
C GLU A 50 4.73 7.68 -23.32
N LYS A 51 4.21 7.37 -22.12
CA LYS A 51 5.03 6.92 -20.98
C LYS A 51 5.69 5.56 -21.19
N LEU A 52 5.09 4.71 -22.00
CA LEU A 52 5.63 3.39 -22.34
C LEU A 52 6.59 3.42 -23.53
N ARG A 53 6.81 4.57 -24.18
CA ARG A 53 7.81 4.70 -25.25
C ARG A 53 9.18 4.31 -24.71
N GLY A 54 9.81 3.33 -25.35
CA GLY A 54 11.15 2.84 -24.99
C GLY A 54 11.17 1.70 -23.97
N VAL A 55 10.02 1.29 -23.44
CA VAL A 55 9.91 0.07 -22.63
C VAL A 55 10.07 -1.16 -23.55
N LYS A 56 10.82 -2.17 -23.09
CA LYS A 56 11.13 -3.38 -23.85
C LYS A 56 9.90 -4.29 -23.91
N GLY A 57 9.67 -4.85 -25.09
CA GLY A 57 8.58 -5.79 -25.33
C GLY A 57 7.23 -5.11 -25.54
N HIS A 58 6.24 -5.92 -25.91
CA HIS A 58 4.88 -5.45 -26.12
C HIS A 58 4.11 -5.41 -24.79
N ILE A 59 3.65 -4.22 -24.40
CA ILE A 59 2.80 -4.00 -23.23
C ILE A 59 1.43 -3.57 -23.72
N ALA A 60 0.41 -4.35 -23.41
CA ALA A 60 -0.97 -4.03 -23.76
C ALA A 60 -1.45 -2.83 -22.90
N ILE A 61 -2.08 -1.84 -23.55
CA ILE A 61 -2.76 -0.75 -22.85
C ILE A 61 -4.25 -1.07 -22.87
N VAL A 62 -4.77 -1.47 -21.72
CA VAL A 62 -6.11 -2.06 -21.58
C VAL A 62 -6.96 -1.28 -20.59
N ASP A 63 -8.24 -1.60 -20.53
CA ASP A 63 -9.10 -1.10 -19.48
C ASP A 63 -8.88 -1.90 -18.18
N ILE A 64 -9.24 -1.30 -17.04
CA ILE A 64 -8.97 -1.88 -15.71
C ILE A 64 -9.53 -3.30 -15.58
N ALA A 65 -10.73 -3.55 -16.11
CA ALA A 65 -11.39 -4.84 -16.04
C ALA A 65 -10.68 -5.94 -16.83
N GLU A 66 -9.93 -5.57 -17.87
CA GLU A 66 -9.25 -6.50 -18.78
C GLU A 66 -7.88 -6.94 -18.23
N LEU A 67 -7.33 -6.25 -17.23
CA LEU A 67 -6.01 -6.59 -16.65
C LEU A 67 -5.91 -8.05 -16.21
N ALA A 68 -7.01 -8.62 -15.73
CA ALA A 68 -7.07 -10.02 -15.30
C ALA A 68 -6.83 -11.01 -16.46
N GLU A 69 -7.00 -10.64 -17.73
CA GLU A 69 -6.74 -11.52 -18.87
C GLU A 69 -5.25 -11.52 -19.24
N HIS A 70 -4.61 -10.36 -19.08
CA HIS A 70 -3.23 -10.11 -19.49
C HIS A 70 -2.18 -10.43 -18.41
N ALA A 71 -2.58 -10.49 -17.15
CA ALA A 71 -1.67 -10.67 -16.02
C ALA A 71 -2.03 -11.87 -15.14
N ASP A 72 -1.06 -12.37 -14.37
CA ASP A 72 -1.22 -13.34 -13.27
C ASP A 72 -1.13 -12.62 -11.90
N ILE A 73 -0.45 -11.47 -11.87
CA ILE A 73 -0.39 -10.54 -10.74
C ILE A 73 -0.77 -9.14 -11.22
N VAL A 74 -1.73 -8.49 -10.58
CA VAL A 74 -2.09 -7.09 -10.87
C VAL A 74 -1.67 -6.20 -9.71
N ILE A 75 -1.03 -5.06 -10.00
CA ILE A 75 -0.62 -4.07 -9.01
C ILE A 75 -1.55 -2.86 -9.13
N GLU A 76 -2.28 -2.57 -8.06
CA GLU A 76 -3.16 -1.42 -7.96
C GLU A 76 -2.35 -0.17 -7.60
N CYS A 77 -2.23 0.77 -8.53
CA CYS A 77 -1.57 2.07 -8.38
C CYS A 77 -2.54 3.21 -8.78
N ALA A 78 -3.79 3.09 -8.37
CA ALA A 78 -4.92 3.91 -8.76
C ALA A 78 -5.57 4.59 -7.54
N PRO A 79 -6.52 5.51 -7.76
CA PRO A 79 -7.35 6.03 -6.67
C PRO A 79 -8.13 4.91 -5.96
N ALA A 80 -8.37 5.08 -4.65
CA ALA A 80 -8.95 4.09 -3.76
C ALA A 80 -10.35 3.60 -4.23
N GLU A 81 -11.14 4.49 -4.84
CA GLU A 81 -12.46 4.18 -5.39
C GLU A 81 -12.42 3.14 -6.53
N LEU A 82 -11.26 2.95 -7.17
CA LEU A 82 -11.08 1.97 -8.24
C LEU A 82 -10.60 0.60 -7.74
N VAL A 83 -10.22 0.46 -6.46
CA VAL A 83 -9.70 -0.80 -5.90
C VAL A 83 -10.65 -1.97 -6.15
N GLY A 84 -11.96 -1.77 -5.94
CA GLY A 84 -12.96 -2.80 -6.21
C GLY A 84 -13.01 -3.25 -7.67
N ALA A 85 -13.04 -2.29 -8.60
CA ALA A 85 -13.09 -2.56 -10.04
C ALA A 85 -11.82 -3.22 -10.58
N ILE A 86 -10.67 -2.99 -9.93
CA ILE A 86 -9.39 -3.62 -10.26
C ILE A 86 -9.31 -5.02 -9.66
N ALA A 87 -9.64 -5.17 -8.38
CA ALA A 87 -9.44 -6.40 -7.63
C ALA A 87 -10.44 -7.49 -8.01
N GLU A 88 -11.72 -7.15 -8.21
CA GLU A 88 -12.77 -8.16 -8.40
C GLU A 88 -12.52 -9.09 -9.63
N PRO A 89 -12.22 -8.59 -10.84
CA PRO A 89 -11.94 -9.45 -11.99
C PRO A 89 -10.70 -10.35 -11.77
N VAL A 90 -9.68 -9.81 -11.09
CA VAL A 90 -8.43 -10.52 -10.80
C VAL A 90 -8.69 -11.66 -9.82
N LEU A 91 -9.43 -11.40 -8.75
CA LEU A 91 -9.74 -12.39 -7.74
C LEU A 91 -10.67 -13.48 -8.27
N ARG A 92 -11.68 -13.14 -9.09
CA ARG A 92 -12.55 -14.12 -9.77
C ARG A 92 -11.77 -15.07 -10.67
N ALA A 93 -10.68 -14.59 -11.27
CA ALA A 93 -9.77 -15.40 -12.09
C ALA A 93 -8.79 -16.25 -11.27
N GLY A 94 -8.87 -16.25 -9.94
CA GLY A 94 -7.94 -16.98 -9.06
C GLY A 94 -6.53 -16.41 -9.05
N LYS A 95 -6.39 -15.11 -9.30
CA LYS A 95 -5.10 -14.42 -9.47
C LYS A 95 -4.78 -13.52 -8.29
N THR A 96 -3.55 -13.00 -8.29
CA THR A 96 -3.05 -12.15 -7.22
C THR A 96 -3.26 -10.68 -7.55
N VAL A 97 -3.74 -9.88 -6.59
CA VAL A 97 -3.75 -8.42 -6.64
C VAL A 97 -2.92 -7.84 -5.49
N ILE A 98 -2.00 -6.94 -5.80
CA ILE A 98 -1.26 -6.14 -4.84
C ILE A 98 -2.00 -4.80 -4.67
N VAL A 99 -2.50 -4.51 -3.46
CA VAL A 99 -3.35 -3.34 -3.18
C VAL A 99 -2.57 -2.30 -2.37
N LEU A 100 -2.23 -1.17 -2.98
CA LEU A 100 -1.53 -0.07 -2.30
C LEU A 100 -2.50 0.84 -1.56
N SER A 101 -3.68 1.06 -2.13
CA SER A 101 -4.78 1.81 -1.54
C SER A 101 -5.61 0.94 -0.60
N CYS A 102 -4.95 0.19 0.29
CA CYS A 102 -5.57 -0.82 1.15
C CYS A 102 -6.62 -0.26 2.11
N GLY A 103 -6.66 1.06 2.32
CA GLY A 103 -7.76 1.74 2.98
C GLY A 103 -9.14 1.35 2.47
N ALA A 104 -9.28 1.18 1.15
CA ALA A 104 -10.53 0.80 0.50
C ALA A 104 -11.02 -0.61 0.91
N LEU A 105 -10.13 -1.47 1.41
CA LEU A 105 -10.49 -2.83 1.83
C LEU A 105 -11.40 -2.82 3.07
N LEU A 106 -11.36 -1.78 3.91
CA LEU A 106 -12.23 -1.68 5.08
C LEU A 106 -13.71 -1.73 4.73
N ASP A 107 -14.10 -1.17 3.59
CA ASP A 107 -15.46 -1.14 3.07
C ASP A 107 -15.70 -2.23 1.99
N ARG A 108 -14.66 -3.02 1.67
CA ARG A 108 -14.67 -4.04 0.62
C ARG A 108 -14.10 -5.38 1.09
N MET A 109 -14.41 -5.76 2.33
CA MET A 109 -14.01 -7.07 2.87
C MET A 109 -14.66 -8.24 2.12
N ASP A 110 -15.72 -8.00 1.34
CA ASP A 110 -16.27 -8.96 0.37
C ASP A 110 -15.22 -9.45 -0.65
N LEU A 111 -14.20 -8.64 -0.95
CA LEU A 111 -13.09 -9.05 -1.81
C LEU A 111 -12.25 -10.17 -1.18
N VAL A 112 -12.13 -10.22 0.15
CA VAL A 112 -11.42 -11.30 0.84
C VAL A 112 -12.19 -12.61 0.71
N ASP A 113 -13.52 -12.56 0.86
CA ASP A 113 -14.38 -13.72 0.66
C ASP A 113 -14.39 -14.20 -0.80
N LEU A 114 -14.38 -13.26 -1.74
CA LEU A 114 -14.23 -13.54 -3.17
C LEU A 114 -12.89 -14.22 -3.48
N ALA A 115 -11.79 -13.72 -2.90
CA ALA A 115 -10.47 -14.32 -3.04
C ALA A 115 -10.48 -15.77 -2.53
N ARG A 116 -11.09 -16.01 -1.37
CA ARG A 116 -11.25 -17.36 -0.79
C ARG A 116 -12.06 -18.29 -1.70
N ALA A 117 -13.16 -17.80 -2.28
CA ALA A 117 -14.04 -18.60 -3.12
C ALA A 117 -13.41 -19.01 -4.46
N HIS A 118 -12.50 -18.19 -5.00
CA HIS A 118 -11.91 -18.38 -6.33
C HIS A 118 -10.44 -18.77 -6.32
N GLY A 119 -9.80 -18.89 -5.14
CA GLY A 119 -8.37 -19.16 -5.01
C GLY A 119 -7.49 -17.96 -5.38
N GLY A 120 -8.05 -16.75 -5.36
CA GLY A 120 -7.30 -15.51 -5.55
C GLY A 120 -6.54 -15.08 -4.29
N GLN A 121 -5.70 -14.07 -4.43
CA GLN A 121 -4.93 -13.53 -3.31
C GLN A 121 -4.89 -12.01 -3.33
N ILE A 122 -5.10 -11.39 -2.17
CA ILE A 122 -4.85 -9.96 -1.96
C ILE A 122 -3.55 -9.84 -1.17
N ILE A 123 -2.61 -9.02 -1.68
CA ILE A 123 -1.38 -8.68 -0.99
C ILE A 123 -1.39 -7.19 -0.67
N VAL A 124 -1.29 -6.84 0.60
CA VAL A 124 -1.05 -5.46 1.04
C VAL A 124 0.45 -5.32 1.31
N PRO A 125 1.20 -4.54 0.52
CA PRO A 125 2.62 -4.32 0.78
C PRO A 125 2.81 -3.45 2.04
N THR A 126 3.99 -3.51 2.65
CA THR A 126 4.35 -2.67 3.80
C THR A 126 4.17 -1.17 3.54
N GLY A 127 4.29 -0.74 2.27
CA GLY A 127 4.03 0.62 1.85
C GLY A 127 5.02 1.59 2.48
N ALA A 128 4.50 2.63 3.14
CA ALA A 128 5.29 3.68 3.79
C ALA A 128 5.53 3.42 5.30
N LEU A 129 5.31 2.18 5.76
CA LEU A 129 5.59 1.72 7.12
C LEU A 129 6.80 0.79 7.17
N LEU A 130 7.06 0.25 8.36
CA LEU A 130 8.02 -0.80 8.65
C LEU A 130 7.44 -1.80 9.64
N GLY A 131 8.02 -2.99 9.70
CA GLY A 131 7.78 -3.97 10.76
C GLY A 131 6.40 -4.64 10.74
N LEU A 132 5.66 -4.59 9.61
CA LEU A 132 4.41 -5.33 9.49
C LEU A 132 4.64 -6.85 9.61
N ASP A 133 5.83 -7.34 9.28
CA ASP A 133 6.26 -8.73 9.51
C ASP A 133 6.33 -9.09 11.01
N ALA A 134 6.83 -8.18 11.86
CA ALA A 134 6.80 -8.35 13.31
C ALA A 134 5.37 -8.30 13.86
N VAL A 135 4.53 -7.41 13.31
CA VAL A 135 3.11 -7.30 13.69
C VAL A 135 2.34 -8.57 13.32
N THR A 136 2.50 -9.08 12.09
CA THR A 136 1.83 -10.33 11.68
C THR A 136 2.32 -11.52 12.49
N ALA A 137 3.61 -11.59 12.82
CA ALA A 137 4.14 -12.63 13.71
C ALA A 137 3.53 -12.54 15.13
N ALA A 138 3.36 -11.34 15.68
CA ALA A 138 2.69 -11.15 16.97
C ALA A 138 1.19 -11.50 16.91
N ALA A 139 0.55 -11.34 15.75
CA ALA A 139 -0.87 -11.64 15.55
C ALA A 139 -1.19 -13.14 15.51
N GLU A 140 -0.19 -14.02 15.44
CA GLU A 140 -0.35 -15.47 15.66
C GLU A 140 -0.66 -15.80 17.13
N GLY A 141 -0.34 -14.89 18.04
CA GLY A 141 -0.70 -14.93 19.46
C GLY A 141 -1.76 -13.89 19.81
N THR A 142 -1.71 -13.42 21.05
CA THR A 142 -2.61 -12.37 21.54
C THR A 142 -1.88 -11.04 21.57
N ILE A 143 -2.26 -10.13 20.68
CA ILE A 143 -1.88 -8.73 20.80
C ILE A 143 -2.87 -8.01 21.73
N HIS A 144 -2.34 -7.43 22.81
CA HIS A 144 -3.09 -6.68 23.80
C HIS A 144 -3.40 -5.26 23.30
N SER A 145 -2.40 -4.58 22.73
CA SER A 145 -2.58 -3.24 22.18
C SER A 145 -1.69 -2.96 20.97
N VAL A 146 -2.21 -2.11 20.07
CA VAL A 146 -1.46 -1.52 18.96
C VAL A 146 -1.77 -0.04 18.94
N ARG A 147 -0.73 0.80 19.02
CA ARG A 147 -0.84 2.25 18.89
C ARG A 147 0.08 2.75 17.78
N MET A 148 -0.46 3.63 16.95
CA MET A 148 0.29 4.33 15.92
C MET A 148 0.28 5.82 16.22
N ILE A 149 1.44 6.46 16.17
CA ILE A 149 1.59 7.90 16.33
C ILE A 149 2.14 8.46 15.03
N THR A 150 1.36 9.31 14.37
CA THR A 150 1.76 10.00 13.16
C THR A 150 1.97 11.47 13.46
N ARG A 151 3.17 11.97 13.21
CA ARG A 151 3.48 13.41 13.31
C ARG A 151 3.77 13.96 11.93
N LYS A 152 3.14 15.08 11.58
CA LYS A 152 3.26 15.71 10.25
C LYS A 152 3.64 17.18 10.38
N PRO A 153 4.39 17.72 9.41
CA PRO A 153 4.49 19.16 9.24
C PRO A 153 3.08 19.76 9.15
N VAL A 154 2.84 20.92 9.76
CA VAL A 154 1.55 21.64 9.77
C VAL A 154 0.92 21.72 8.37
N ARG A 155 1.71 22.15 7.38
CA ARG A 155 1.34 22.22 5.96
C ARG A 155 0.78 20.91 5.36
N GLY A 156 1.15 19.76 5.93
CA GLY A 156 0.72 18.43 5.47
C GLY A 156 -0.65 18.00 6.00
N LEU A 157 -1.28 18.80 6.86
CA LEU A 157 -2.60 18.59 7.46
C LEU A 157 -3.65 19.60 6.99
N VAL A 158 -3.23 20.76 6.46
CA VAL A 158 -4.13 21.78 5.92
C VAL A 158 -5.13 21.17 4.92
N GLY A 159 -6.42 21.45 5.14
CA GLY A 159 -7.52 20.98 4.30
C GLY A 159 -7.95 19.53 4.52
N ALA A 160 -7.46 18.83 5.55
CA ALA A 160 -7.98 17.50 5.86
C ALA A 160 -9.43 17.58 6.37
N PRO A 161 -10.34 16.67 5.95
CA PRO A 161 -11.77 16.73 6.30
C PRO A 161 -12.04 16.83 7.80
N TYR A 162 -11.25 16.15 8.63
CA TYR A 162 -11.41 16.22 10.08
C TYR A 162 -11.18 17.63 10.65
N LEU A 163 -10.18 18.37 10.17
CA LEU A 163 -9.92 19.72 10.67
C LEU A 163 -11.06 20.67 10.28
N VAL A 164 -11.53 20.58 9.03
CA VAL A 164 -12.63 21.39 8.53
C VAL A 164 -13.92 21.10 9.29
N ASN A 165 -14.27 19.82 9.46
CA ASN A 165 -15.52 19.41 10.10
C ASN A 165 -15.54 19.70 11.62
N ASN A 166 -14.37 19.83 12.26
CA ASN A 166 -14.26 20.11 13.70
C ASN A 166 -13.76 21.54 14.00
N ASN A 167 -13.66 22.41 13.00
CA ASN A 167 -13.16 23.79 13.14
C ASN A 167 -11.80 23.88 13.88
N ILE A 168 -10.87 22.99 13.55
CA ILE A 168 -9.53 22.97 14.14
C ILE A 168 -8.60 23.83 13.28
N ASP A 169 -8.13 24.95 13.83
CA ASP A 169 -7.08 25.78 13.24
C ASP A 169 -5.69 25.29 13.67
N ILE A 170 -4.78 25.18 12.70
CA ILE A 170 -3.41 24.73 12.92
C ILE A 170 -2.35 25.69 12.36
N ASP A 171 -2.76 26.83 11.81
CA ASP A 171 -1.85 27.70 11.04
C ASP A 171 -0.78 28.37 11.94
N ASP A 172 -1.12 28.69 13.19
CA ASP A 172 -0.24 29.38 14.16
C ASP A 172 0.35 28.46 15.25
N VAL A 173 0.39 27.15 14.99
CA VAL A 173 0.89 26.17 15.94
C VAL A 173 2.40 26.32 16.15
N THR A 174 2.81 26.59 17.40
CA THR A 174 4.23 26.77 17.79
C THR A 174 4.84 25.58 18.52
N GLU A 175 4.01 24.65 18.99
CA GLU A 175 4.40 23.40 19.66
C GLU A 175 3.61 22.21 19.10
N PRO A 176 4.08 20.96 19.21
CA PRO A 176 3.35 19.81 18.69
C PRO A 176 1.96 19.68 19.33
N ILE A 177 0.90 19.70 18.51
CA ILE A 177 -0.49 19.52 18.99
C ILE A 177 -1.10 18.24 18.45
N LYS A 178 -1.86 17.55 19.30
CA LYS A 178 -2.63 16.36 18.91
C LYS A 178 -3.92 16.80 18.24
N ILE A 179 -4.07 16.48 16.96
CA ILE A 179 -5.24 16.81 16.15
C ILE A 179 -6.31 15.73 16.24
N PHE A 180 -5.89 14.47 16.42
CA PHE A 180 -6.78 13.33 16.44
C PHE A 180 -6.27 12.24 17.37
N SER A 181 -7.21 11.58 18.04
CA SER A 181 -7.00 10.35 18.80
C SER A 181 -8.24 9.47 18.63
N GLY A 182 -8.06 8.26 18.13
CA GLY A 182 -9.16 7.31 17.92
C GLY A 182 -8.71 6.06 17.20
N THR A 183 -9.65 5.22 16.80
CA THR A 183 -9.39 3.97 16.08
C THR A 183 -8.93 4.22 14.64
N ALA A 184 -8.29 3.22 14.03
CA ALA A 184 -7.95 3.24 12.62
C ALA A 184 -9.19 3.45 11.72
N ARG A 185 -10.35 2.88 12.11
CA ARG A 185 -11.62 3.05 11.39
C ARG A 185 -12.16 4.49 11.46
N GLU A 186 -12.04 5.16 12.60
CA GLU A 186 -12.46 6.56 12.74
C GLU A 186 -11.52 7.49 11.97
N ALA A 187 -10.21 7.25 12.08
CA ALA A 187 -9.20 7.99 11.34
C ALA A 187 -9.40 7.92 9.83
N ALA A 188 -9.86 6.77 9.33
CA ALA A 188 -10.10 6.54 7.91
C ALA A 188 -11.03 7.57 7.26
N LYS A 189 -12.07 7.99 7.99
CA LYS A 189 -13.05 8.98 7.53
C LYS A 189 -12.50 10.40 7.57
N GLY A 190 -11.73 10.72 8.61
CA GLY A 190 -11.22 12.08 8.85
C GLY A 190 -9.93 12.43 8.09
N PHE A 191 -9.08 11.44 7.82
CA PHE A 191 -7.74 11.63 7.26
C PHE A 191 -7.41 10.67 6.11
N PRO A 192 -8.05 10.84 4.93
CA PRO A 192 -7.79 9.96 3.78
C PRO A 192 -6.32 9.85 3.38
N ALA A 193 -5.53 10.90 3.60
CA ALA A 193 -4.09 10.91 3.28
C ALA A 193 -3.23 10.02 4.20
N ASN A 194 -3.72 9.63 5.37
CA ASN A 194 -3.03 8.73 6.32
C ASN A 194 -3.66 7.33 6.34
N LEU A 195 -4.72 7.12 5.58
CA LEU A 195 -5.56 5.93 5.63
C LEU A 195 -4.78 4.64 5.39
N ASN A 196 -3.98 4.58 4.31
CA ASN A 196 -3.36 3.32 3.90
C ASN A 196 -2.34 2.79 4.92
N VAL A 197 -1.60 3.67 5.61
CA VAL A 197 -0.59 3.21 6.58
C VAL A 197 -1.26 2.64 7.83
N VAL A 198 -2.25 3.33 8.40
CA VAL A 198 -2.94 2.82 9.61
C VAL A 198 -3.78 1.59 9.30
N VAL A 199 -4.37 1.51 8.11
CA VAL A 199 -5.14 0.33 7.69
C VAL A 199 -4.24 -0.87 7.43
N ALA A 200 -3.08 -0.69 6.80
CA ALA A 200 -2.11 -1.79 6.64
C ALA A 200 -1.68 -2.36 8.00
N LEU A 201 -1.40 -1.50 8.99
CA LEU A 201 -1.10 -1.92 10.36
C LEU A 201 -2.27 -2.65 11.02
N ALA A 202 -3.48 -2.11 10.88
CA ALA A 202 -4.68 -2.71 11.44
C ALA A 202 -4.98 -4.10 10.86
N LEU A 203 -4.83 -4.25 9.53
CA LEU A 203 -5.03 -5.53 8.84
C LEU A 203 -3.93 -6.56 9.19
N ALA A 204 -2.71 -6.10 9.47
CA ALA A 204 -1.61 -6.95 9.91
C ALA A 204 -1.72 -7.39 11.38
N GLY A 205 -2.43 -6.61 12.21
CA GLY A 205 -2.51 -6.80 13.66
C GLY A 205 -3.93 -7.05 14.17
N ILE A 206 -4.36 -6.24 15.13
CA ILE A 206 -5.58 -6.46 15.93
C ILE A 206 -6.89 -5.95 15.31
N GLY A 207 -6.86 -5.60 14.03
CA GLY A 207 -8.02 -5.07 13.33
C GLY A 207 -8.26 -3.57 13.56
N PRO A 208 -9.05 -2.95 12.67
CA PRO A 208 -9.19 -1.49 12.57
C PRO A 208 -9.93 -0.83 13.74
N ASP A 209 -10.71 -1.61 14.48
CA ASP A 209 -11.49 -1.14 15.63
C ASP A 209 -10.70 -1.16 16.94
N ARG A 210 -9.57 -1.88 16.98
CA ARG A 210 -8.70 -1.95 18.18
C ARG A 210 -7.35 -1.26 18.00
N THR A 211 -6.88 -1.07 16.77
CA THR A 211 -5.68 -0.27 16.49
C THR A 211 -5.95 1.21 16.74
N GLN A 212 -5.22 1.80 17.68
CA GLN A 212 -5.31 3.22 18.02
C GLN A 212 -4.38 4.07 17.15
N LEU A 213 -4.84 5.24 16.73
CA LEU A 213 -4.08 6.22 15.98
C LEU A 213 -4.12 7.59 16.67
N GLU A 214 -2.95 8.17 16.84
CA GLU A 214 -2.78 9.59 17.14
C GLU A 214 -2.22 10.32 15.92
N ILE A 215 -2.79 11.48 15.60
CA ILE A 215 -2.26 12.37 14.56
C ILE A 215 -1.89 13.69 15.21
N TRP A 216 -0.65 14.11 14.98
CA TRP A 216 -0.08 15.34 15.53
C TRP A 216 0.36 16.28 14.42
N ALA A 217 0.06 17.57 14.60
CA ALA A 217 0.66 18.65 13.83
C ALA A 217 1.91 19.10 14.59
N ASP A 218 3.06 19.07 13.92
CA ASP A 218 4.35 19.40 14.53
C ASP A 218 5.08 20.43 13.66
N PRO A 219 5.27 21.68 14.14
CA PRO A 219 5.89 22.74 13.37
C PRO A 219 7.41 22.54 13.19
N ALA A 220 8.06 21.71 14.02
CA ALA A 220 9.49 21.41 13.90
C ALA A 220 9.79 20.36 12.82
N LEU A 221 8.77 19.62 12.35
CA LEU A 221 8.95 18.58 11.35
C LEU A 221 8.96 19.13 9.93
N THR A 222 9.91 18.64 9.15
CA THR A 222 9.96 18.84 7.69
C THR A 222 9.40 17.64 6.91
N ARG A 223 9.27 16.49 7.57
CA ARG A 223 8.83 15.21 7.00
C ARG A 223 7.88 14.47 7.93
N ASN A 224 7.01 13.65 7.37
CA ASN A 224 6.12 12.78 8.15
C ASN A 224 6.94 11.74 8.91
N THR A 225 6.56 11.51 10.16
CA THR A 225 7.06 10.41 10.98
C THR A 225 5.91 9.51 11.39
N HIS A 226 6.17 8.21 11.43
CA HIS A 226 5.27 7.22 11.97
C HIS A 226 6.00 6.41 13.02
N GLU A 227 5.34 6.21 14.14
CA GLU A 227 5.78 5.40 15.26
C GLU A 227 4.69 4.37 15.53
N ILE A 228 5.09 3.12 15.71
CA ILE A 228 4.20 1.99 15.99
C ILE A 228 4.67 1.39 17.30
N GLU A 229 3.74 1.19 18.21
CA GLU A 229 3.93 0.50 19.48
C GLU A 229 3.00 -0.71 19.50
N VAL A 230 3.55 -1.87 19.83
CA VAL A 230 2.80 -3.12 19.94
C VAL A 230 3.14 -3.77 21.27
N ASP A 231 2.10 -4.19 21.98
CA ASP A 231 2.20 -5.01 23.18
C ASP A 231 1.41 -6.31 22.96
N SER A 232 2.08 -7.45 23.13
CA SER A 232 1.53 -8.79 22.91
C SER A 232 2.09 -9.80 23.89
N ASP A 233 1.47 -10.97 23.94
CA ASP A 233 1.94 -12.11 24.74
C ASP A 233 3.29 -12.69 24.26
N ALA A 234 3.69 -12.43 23.01
CA ALA A 234 4.94 -12.89 22.43
C ALA A 234 6.07 -11.85 22.52
N ALA A 235 5.76 -10.57 22.34
CA ALA A 235 6.73 -9.48 22.35
C ALA A 235 6.09 -8.11 22.58
N SER A 236 6.85 -7.20 23.19
CA SER A 236 6.57 -5.75 23.19
C SER A 236 7.64 -5.03 22.38
N PHE A 237 7.24 -4.23 21.40
CA PHE A 237 8.18 -3.54 20.52
C PHE A 237 7.67 -2.18 20.04
N SER A 238 8.61 -1.31 19.71
CA SER A 238 8.37 0.00 19.11
C SER A 238 9.20 0.18 17.85
N LEU A 239 8.60 0.76 16.81
CA LEU A 239 9.23 0.99 15.51
C LEU A 239 8.98 2.43 15.08
N ARG A 240 10.00 3.10 14.53
CA ARG A 240 9.87 4.47 14.03
C ARG A 240 10.46 4.61 12.63
N ILE A 241 9.73 5.29 11.76
CA ILE A 241 10.16 5.62 10.40
C ILE A 241 9.96 7.10 10.10
N GLN A 242 10.89 7.67 9.35
CA GLN A 242 10.77 8.98 8.74
C GLN A 242 10.90 8.83 7.22
N ASN A 243 9.81 9.11 6.51
CA ASN A 243 9.74 8.86 5.08
C ASN A 243 10.44 9.96 4.26
N ILE A 244 11.17 9.56 3.22
CA ILE A 244 11.69 10.47 2.20
C ILE A 244 10.61 10.66 1.14
N PRO A 245 10.12 11.89 0.90
CA PRO A 245 9.04 12.13 -0.06
C PRO A 245 9.50 11.92 -1.51
N THR A 246 8.53 11.61 -2.37
CA THR A 246 8.66 11.75 -3.84
C THR A 246 8.36 13.20 -4.26
N GLU A 247 8.24 13.46 -5.56
CA GLU A 247 7.70 14.73 -6.08
C GLU A 247 6.30 15.04 -5.53
N ASN A 248 5.53 14.00 -5.18
CA ASN A 248 4.34 14.14 -4.36
C ASN A 248 4.76 14.06 -2.86
N PRO A 249 4.69 15.17 -2.10
CA PRO A 249 5.13 15.19 -0.70
C PRO A 249 4.35 14.24 0.21
N LYS A 250 3.16 13.79 -0.21
CA LYS A 250 2.31 12.86 0.53
C LYS A 250 2.74 11.40 0.36
N THR A 251 3.58 11.07 -0.63
CA THR A 251 3.99 9.69 -0.93
C THR A 251 5.48 9.50 -0.64
N GLY A 252 5.79 8.54 0.24
CA GLY A 252 7.16 8.13 0.52
C GLY A 252 7.76 7.31 -0.64
N ARG A 253 9.03 7.56 -0.99
CA ARG A 253 9.77 6.80 -2.01
C ARG A 253 9.77 5.29 -1.74
N ILE A 254 9.77 4.91 -0.46
CA ILE A 254 9.75 3.52 -0.02
C ILE A 254 8.49 2.76 -0.44
N THR A 255 7.39 3.45 -0.76
CA THR A 255 6.13 2.81 -1.18
C THR A 255 6.33 1.95 -2.42
N ALA A 256 6.92 2.50 -3.49
CA ALA A 256 7.21 1.72 -4.70
C ALA A 256 8.25 0.62 -4.42
N GLN A 257 9.24 0.90 -3.57
CA GLN A 257 10.26 -0.08 -3.18
C GLN A 257 9.67 -1.26 -2.41
N SER A 258 8.65 -1.05 -1.60
CA SER A 258 7.94 -2.11 -0.87
C SER A 258 7.24 -3.09 -1.83
N VAL A 259 6.64 -2.58 -2.91
CA VAL A 259 6.04 -3.41 -3.96
C VAL A 259 7.12 -4.21 -4.69
N LEU A 260 8.24 -3.58 -5.05
CA LEU A 260 9.36 -4.28 -5.69
C LEU A 260 9.94 -5.37 -4.78
N ALA A 261 9.97 -5.14 -3.46
CA ALA A 261 10.37 -6.15 -2.48
C ALA A 261 9.40 -7.34 -2.47
N VAL A 262 8.08 -7.09 -2.49
CA VAL A 262 7.06 -8.15 -2.64
C VAL A 262 7.28 -8.94 -3.93
N LEU A 263 7.39 -8.25 -5.07
CA LEU A 263 7.57 -8.88 -6.38
C LEU A 263 8.82 -9.77 -6.42
N ARG A 264 9.97 -9.28 -5.90
CA ARG A 264 11.20 -10.06 -5.82
C ARG A 264 11.06 -11.29 -4.90
N LYS A 265 10.35 -11.17 -3.77
CA LYS A 265 10.08 -12.29 -2.85
C LYS A 265 9.28 -13.41 -3.50
N LEU A 266 8.31 -13.12 -4.38
CA LEU A 266 7.43 -14.12 -4.99
C LEU A 266 8.18 -15.27 -5.67
N ARG A 267 9.34 -15.00 -6.29
CA ARG A 267 10.17 -16.00 -6.98
C ARG A 267 11.59 -16.15 -6.43
N SER A 268 11.92 -15.47 -5.33
CA SER A 268 13.26 -15.57 -4.75
C SER A 268 13.50 -16.93 -4.08
N PRO A 269 14.63 -17.60 -4.34
CA PRO A 269 15.01 -18.83 -3.62
C PRO A 269 15.35 -18.58 -2.16
N LEU A 270 15.78 -17.36 -1.81
CA LEU A 270 16.00 -16.91 -0.44
C LEU A 270 14.98 -15.81 -0.08
N ARG A 271 14.23 -16.01 0.99
CA ARG A 271 13.26 -15.03 1.50
C ARG A 271 13.65 -14.61 2.90
N VAL A 272 13.61 -13.30 3.16
CA VAL A 272 13.92 -12.69 4.46
C VAL A 272 12.66 -11.99 4.98
N GLY A 273 12.30 -12.27 6.23
CA GLY A 273 10.99 -11.89 6.80
C GLY A 273 9.84 -12.70 6.20
N THR A 274 8.61 -12.39 6.61
CA THR A 274 7.40 -12.96 6.01
C THR A 274 7.16 -12.44 4.59
#